data_AF-A0A7V3K4Q7-F1
#
_entry.id   AF-A0A7V3K4Q7-F1
#
_cell.length_a   1.000
_cell.length_b   1.000
_cell.length_c   1.000
_cell.angle_alpha   90.00
_cell.angle_beta   90.00
_cell.angle_gamma   90.00
#
_symmetry.space_group_name_H-M   'P 1'
#
loop_
_entity.id
_entity.type
_entity.pdbx_description
1 polymer ?
#
loop_
_entity_poly.entity_id
_entity_poly.type
_entity_poly.pdbx_seq_one_letter_code
_entity_poly.pdbx_strand_id
1 'polypeptide(L)'
;MILILALGIRNGLPPFILALSFVGWPETMQFVRSKVQSIRLQPFIEGAVATGLRTPQILFRHVLPNIISPLIALAALEMGAVLMLLGELGFVGVFIGGGAYAELQVDAPPYHYSDVPEWGALLSNVRLYARSYTWTAFYPAAAFFLAILGFNLFGEGLRRLMERLSAGFTRLLNRTTLALATVLLVAVVWVQGNVTPVAYWARNAQAFDASRALRDIAYLTSPEREGRALGTSGLEQAAQYIAGQYEAAGLQAAGEPGEGDFTYFQTRHYTFLRLDEVPILDLGDGGPPLTYRTDYAAYAGPDRGTGEGKGPVVWVGLGEVRQQSFTTSRTL
;
A
#
# COMPACT_ATOMS: atom_id res chain seq x y z
N MET A 1 -15.29 6.05 -2.25
CA MET A 1 -14.12 6.50 -1.44
C MET A 1 -14.34 6.31 0.06
N ILE A 2 -15.34 6.95 0.69
CA ILE A 2 -15.62 6.83 2.14
C ILE A 2 -15.81 5.37 2.56
N LEU A 3 -16.56 4.57 1.80
CA LEU A 3 -16.78 3.15 2.08
C LEU A 3 -15.47 2.32 2.08
N ILE A 4 -14.54 2.64 1.19
CA ILE A 4 -13.28 1.90 1.02
C ILE A 4 -12.35 2.19 2.21
N LEU A 5 -12.32 3.43 2.68
CA LEU A 5 -11.60 3.82 3.89
C LEU A 5 -12.25 3.23 5.15
N ALA A 6 -13.59 3.24 5.22
CA ALA A 6 -14.36 2.72 6.35
C ALA A 6 -14.22 1.20 6.54
N LEU A 7 -13.98 0.43 5.47
CA LEU A 7 -13.75 -1.02 5.53
C LEU A 7 -12.33 -1.41 5.96
N GLY A 8 -11.47 -0.43 6.29
CA GLY A 8 -10.14 -0.70 6.80
C GLY A 8 -9.18 -1.19 5.72
N ILE A 9 -8.94 -0.35 4.71
CA ILE A 9 -8.00 -0.61 3.60
C ILE A 9 -6.59 -1.04 4.08
N ARG A 10 -6.22 -0.65 5.30
CA ARG A 10 -4.95 -0.99 5.98
C ARG A 10 -4.82 -2.48 6.33
N ASN A 11 -5.92 -3.23 6.32
CA ASN A 11 -5.92 -4.67 6.58
C ASN A 11 -5.58 -5.49 5.31
N GLY A 12 -5.14 -4.84 4.22
CA GLY A 12 -4.62 -5.49 3.02
C GLY A 12 -5.63 -5.62 1.88
N LEU A 13 -5.40 -6.63 1.03
CA LEU A 13 -6.16 -6.86 -0.21
C LEU A 13 -7.63 -7.29 -0.02
N PRO A 14 -8.00 -8.18 0.94
CA PRO A 14 -9.39 -8.66 1.03
C PRO A 14 -10.45 -7.57 1.31
N PRO A 15 -10.26 -6.65 2.29
CA PRO A 15 -11.21 -5.56 2.50
C PRO A 15 -11.34 -4.65 1.28
N PHE A 16 -10.24 -4.43 0.55
CA PHE A 16 -10.24 -3.64 -0.67
C PHE A 16 -11.10 -4.27 -1.78
N ILE A 17 -10.95 -5.58 -2.01
CA ILE A 17 -11.77 -6.33 -2.97
C ILE A 17 -13.25 -6.26 -2.59
N LEU A 18 -13.58 -6.46 -1.32
CA LEU A 18 -14.96 -6.40 -0.83
C LEU A 18 -15.56 -5.00 -1.02
N ALA A 19 -14.80 -3.96 -0.71
CA ALA A 19 -15.23 -2.57 -0.89
C ALA A 19 -15.50 -2.25 -2.36
N LEU A 20 -14.59 -2.61 -3.27
CA LEU A 20 -14.77 -2.39 -4.70
C LEU A 20 -15.95 -3.18 -5.26
N SER A 21 -16.09 -4.44 -4.86
CA SER A 21 -17.21 -5.30 -5.28
C SER A 21 -18.55 -4.71 -4.87
N PHE A 22 -18.63 -4.16 -3.66
CA PHE A 22 -19.85 -3.51 -3.17
C PHE A 22 -20.16 -2.21 -3.93
N VAL A 23 -19.13 -1.43 -4.27
CA VAL A 23 -19.28 -0.18 -5.04
C VAL A 23 -19.74 -0.45 -6.47
N GLY A 24 -19.18 -1.46 -7.15
CA GLY A 24 -19.55 -1.81 -8.53
C GLY A 24 -20.80 -2.68 -8.67
N TRP A 25 -21.29 -3.27 -7.58
CA TRP A 25 -22.45 -4.17 -7.58
C TRP A 25 -23.71 -3.61 -8.27
N PRO A 26 -24.13 -2.34 -8.03
CA PRO A 26 -25.42 -1.84 -8.51
C PRO A 26 -25.58 -1.90 -10.04
N GLU A 27 -24.53 -1.55 -10.79
CA GLU A 27 -24.56 -1.52 -12.26
C GLU A 27 -24.73 -2.93 -12.83
N THR A 28 -23.94 -3.88 -12.33
CA THR A 28 -24.04 -5.29 -12.69
C THR A 28 -25.42 -5.87 -12.31
N MET A 29 -25.95 -5.52 -11.13
CA MET A 29 -27.27 -5.96 -10.69
C MET A 29 -28.38 -5.45 -11.62
N GLN A 30 -28.32 -4.18 -12.02
CA GLN A 30 -29.30 -3.57 -12.92
C GLN A 30 -29.26 -4.22 -14.31
N PHE A 31 -28.06 -4.50 -14.82
CA PHE A 31 -27.88 -5.23 -16.07
C PHE A 31 -28.49 -6.64 -16.03
N VAL A 32 -28.14 -7.43 -15.00
CA VAL A 32 -28.70 -8.79 -14.81
C VAL A 32 -30.22 -8.71 -14.73
N ARG A 33 -30.77 -7.80 -13.93
CA ARG A 33 -32.22 -7.62 -13.79
C ARG A 33 -32.89 -7.35 -15.13
N SER A 34 -32.34 -6.46 -15.95
CA SER A 34 -32.87 -6.15 -17.29
C SER A 34 -32.89 -7.40 -18.19
N LYS A 35 -31.81 -8.17 -18.22
CA LYS A 35 -31.74 -9.42 -19.01
C LYS A 35 -32.72 -10.48 -18.51
N VAL A 36 -32.84 -10.64 -17.19
CA VAL A 36 -33.80 -11.58 -16.59
C VAL A 36 -35.24 -11.19 -16.92
N GLN A 37 -35.58 -9.90 -16.86
CA GLN A 37 -36.92 -9.42 -17.24
C GLN A 37 -37.24 -9.72 -18.71
N SER A 38 -36.28 -9.56 -19.62
CA SER A 38 -36.44 -9.90 -21.03
C SER A 38 -36.62 -11.40 -21.27
N ILE A 39 -35.84 -12.25 -20.58
CA ILE A 39 -35.92 -13.71 -20.72
C ILE A 39 -37.20 -14.27 -20.11
N ARG A 40 -37.68 -13.70 -19.01
CA ARG A 40 -38.88 -14.17 -18.30
C ARG A 40 -40.13 -14.18 -19.19
N LEU A 41 -40.20 -13.29 -20.18
CA LEU A 41 -41.33 -13.18 -21.12
C LEU A 41 -41.22 -14.13 -22.33
N GLN A 42 -40.22 -15.02 -22.36
CA GLN A 42 -40.02 -15.93 -23.49
C GLN A 42 -40.89 -17.21 -23.38
N PRO A 43 -41.41 -17.75 -24.50
CA PRO A 43 -42.33 -18.91 -24.49
C PRO A 43 -41.75 -20.18 -23.85
N PHE A 44 -40.42 -20.39 -23.93
CA PHE A 44 -39.79 -21.56 -23.31
C PHE A 44 -39.80 -21.50 -21.77
N ILE A 45 -39.87 -20.30 -21.18
CA ILE A 45 -40.05 -20.12 -19.74
C ILE A 45 -41.48 -20.46 -19.34
N GLU A 46 -42.48 -20.03 -20.13
CA GLU A 46 -43.87 -20.38 -19.91
C GLU A 46 -44.08 -21.90 -19.97
N GLY A 47 -43.48 -22.58 -20.94
CA GLY A 47 -43.49 -24.04 -21.02
C GLY A 47 -42.81 -24.73 -19.82
N ALA A 48 -41.69 -24.18 -19.32
CA ALA A 48 -41.03 -24.67 -18.12
C ALA A 48 -41.91 -24.52 -16.86
N VAL A 49 -42.66 -23.42 -16.75
CA VAL A 49 -43.62 -23.22 -15.66
C VAL A 49 -44.81 -24.17 -15.79
N ALA A 50 -45.36 -24.34 -16.99
CA ALA A 50 -46.48 -25.24 -17.26
C ALA A 50 -46.16 -26.72 -16.97
N THR A 51 -44.90 -27.11 -17.12
CA THR A 51 -44.39 -28.45 -16.77
C THR A 51 -44.04 -28.62 -15.28
N GLY A 52 -44.24 -27.58 -14.47
CA GLY A 52 -44.08 -27.64 -13.01
C GLY A 52 -42.66 -27.45 -12.49
N LEU A 53 -41.74 -26.87 -13.28
CA LEU A 53 -40.38 -26.58 -12.78
C LEU A 53 -40.41 -25.53 -11.67
N ARG A 54 -39.58 -25.74 -10.64
CA ARG A 54 -39.41 -24.79 -9.53
C ARG A 54 -38.53 -23.62 -9.96
N THR A 55 -38.70 -22.45 -9.34
CA THR A 55 -37.93 -21.23 -9.65
C THR A 55 -36.40 -21.43 -9.70
N PRO A 56 -35.75 -22.14 -8.76
CA PRO A 56 -34.30 -22.38 -8.85
C PRO A 56 -33.92 -23.21 -10.09
N GLN A 57 -34.75 -24.18 -10.48
CA GLN A 57 -34.51 -24.98 -11.69
C GLN A 57 -34.64 -24.11 -12.94
N ILE A 58 -35.64 -23.23 -12.99
CA ILE A 58 -35.81 -22.26 -14.09
C ILE A 58 -34.59 -21.33 -14.17
N LEU A 59 -34.14 -20.80 -13.02
CA LEU A 59 -32.99 -19.92 -12.95
C LEU A 59 -31.71 -20.60 -13.46
N PHE A 60 -31.31 -21.74 -12.91
CA PHE A 60 -30.03 -22.37 -13.26
C PHE A 60 -30.05 -23.09 -14.61
N ARG A 61 -31.19 -23.62 -15.06
CA ARG A 61 -31.29 -24.40 -16.30
C ARG A 61 -31.68 -23.57 -17.52
N HIS A 62 -32.42 -22.48 -17.32
CA HIS A 62 -32.94 -21.67 -18.43
C HIS A 62 -32.43 -20.24 -18.40
N VAL A 63 -32.44 -19.54 -17.25
CA VAL A 63 -32.08 -18.11 -17.22
C VAL A 63 -30.56 -17.91 -17.25
N LEU A 64 -29.83 -18.52 -16.32
CA LEU A 64 -28.38 -18.36 -16.15
C LEU A 64 -27.59 -18.70 -17.42
N PRO A 65 -27.86 -19.83 -18.12
CA PRO A 65 -27.14 -20.16 -19.36
C PRO A 65 -27.39 -19.17 -20.50
N ASN A 66 -28.52 -18.45 -20.49
CA ASN A 66 -28.84 -17.43 -21.50
C ASN A 66 -28.18 -16.08 -21.20
N ILE A 67 -27.96 -15.74 -19.93
CA ILE A 67 -27.30 -14.48 -19.54
C ILE A 67 -25.79 -14.60 -19.38
N ILE A 68 -25.23 -15.81 -19.25
CA ILE A 68 -23.79 -15.98 -19.00
C ILE A 68 -22.93 -15.42 -20.13
N SER A 69 -23.36 -15.56 -21.39
CA SER A 69 -22.65 -14.99 -22.53
C SER A 69 -22.51 -13.47 -22.39
N PRO A 70 -23.59 -12.67 -22.37
CA PRO A 70 -23.44 -11.22 -22.22
C PRO A 70 -22.79 -10.81 -20.88
N LEU A 71 -22.84 -11.64 -19.83
CA LEU A 71 -22.13 -11.37 -18.57
C LEU A 71 -20.61 -11.47 -18.69
N ILE A 72 -20.08 -12.40 -19.48
CA ILE A 72 -18.62 -12.51 -19.67
C ILE A 72 -18.10 -11.25 -20.39
N ALA A 73 -18.84 -10.76 -21.38
CA ALA A 73 -18.49 -9.51 -22.06
C ALA A 73 -18.57 -8.30 -21.12
N LEU A 74 -19.63 -8.23 -20.29
CA LEU A 74 -19.75 -7.21 -19.26
C LEU A 74 -18.56 -7.27 -18.29
N ALA A 75 -18.19 -8.45 -17.80
CA ALA A 75 -17.06 -8.61 -16.88
C ALA A 75 -15.74 -8.07 -17.47
N ALA A 76 -15.51 -8.24 -18.78
CA ALA A 76 -14.35 -7.67 -19.44
C ALA A 76 -14.36 -6.13 -19.51
N LEU A 77 -15.54 -5.53 -19.73
CA LEU A 77 -15.71 -4.07 -19.69
C LEU A 77 -15.51 -3.53 -18.26
N GLU A 78 -16.08 -4.21 -17.28
CA GLU A 78 -15.95 -3.88 -15.85
C GLU A 78 -14.48 -3.92 -15.38
N MET A 79 -13.65 -4.83 -15.91
CA MET A 79 -12.21 -4.82 -15.61
C MET A 79 -11.53 -3.50 -16.01
N GLY A 80 -11.93 -2.93 -17.16
CA GLY A 80 -11.46 -1.61 -17.59
C GLY A 80 -11.93 -0.49 -16.66
N ALA A 81 -13.20 -0.53 -16.24
CA ALA A 81 -13.78 0.44 -15.31
C ALA A 81 -13.10 0.39 -13.93
N VAL A 82 -12.86 -0.82 -13.40
CA VAL A 82 -12.14 -1.03 -12.14
C VAL A 82 -10.71 -0.52 -12.20
N LEU A 83 -9.99 -0.74 -13.31
CA LEU A 83 -8.65 -0.19 -13.49
C LEU A 83 -8.63 1.34 -13.55
N MET A 84 -9.63 1.95 -14.18
CA MET A 84 -9.79 3.39 -14.20
C MET A 84 -10.01 3.93 -12.78
N LEU A 85 -10.92 3.29 -12.02
CA LEU A 85 -11.16 3.61 -10.62
C LEU A 85 -9.90 3.44 -9.75
N LEU A 86 -9.08 2.41 -10.00
CA LEU A 86 -7.78 2.25 -9.31
C LEU A 86 -6.82 3.41 -9.58
N GLY A 87 -6.78 3.89 -10.83
CA GLY A 87 -6.00 5.06 -11.20
C GLY A 87 -6.48 6.33 -10.47
N GLU A 88 -7.79 6.53 -10.40
CA GLU A 88 -8.41 7.63 -9.65
C GLU A 88 -8.12 7.55 -8.15
N LEU A 89 -8.23 6.37 -7.55
CA LEU A 89 -7.93 6.14 -6.14
C LEU A 89 -6.44 6.38 -5.85
N GLY A 90 -5.55 5.88 -6.71
CA GLY A 90 -4.11 6.15 -6.60
C GLY A 90 -3.79 7.63 -6.71
N PHE A 91 -4.50 8.36 -7.59
CA PHE A 91 -4.43 9.81 -7.65
C PHE A 91 -4.87 10.43 -6.31
N VAL A 92 -5.96 10.02 -5.68
CA VAL A 92 -6.34 10.62 -4.38
C VAL A 92 -5.52 10.10 -3.19
N GLY A 93 -4.51 9.24 -3.41
CA GLY A 93 -3.64 8.73 -2.35
C GLY A 93 -4.24 7.54 -1.58
N VAL A 94 -5.21 6.84 -2.19
CA VAL A 94 -5.83 5.64 -1.63
C VAL A 94 -5.25 4.42 -2.31
N PHE A 95 -4.57 3.59 -1.52
CA PHE A 95 -3.80 2.43 -2.01
C PHE A 95 -4.23 1.13 -1.35
N ILE A 96 -3.99 0.01 -2.03
CA ILE A 96 -4.21 -1.33 -1.48
C ILE A 96 -3.24 -1.56 -0.32
N GLY A 97 -3.76 -1.94 0.85
CA GLY A 97 -2.95 -2.09 2.07
C GLY A 97 -2.74 -0.80 2.84
N GLY A 98 -3.23 0.34 2.34
CA GLY A 98 -3.16 1.62 3.04
C GLY A 98 -1.72 2.09 3.17
N GLY A 99 -1.17 2.56 2.05
CA GLY A 99 0.22 3.00 1.94
C GLY A 99 0.69 3.84 3.13
N ALA A 100 1.90 3.56 3.59
CA ALA A 100 2.53 4.26 4.69
C ALA A 100 3.26 5.50 4.15
N TYR A 101 3.05 6.63 4.81
CA TYR A 101 3.82 7.84 4.61
C TYR A 101 5.06 7.70 5.49
N ALA A 102 6.22 7.50 4.88
CA ALA A 102 7.49 7.52 5.59
C ALA A 102 8.21 8.84 5.26
N GLU A 103 8.36 9.69 6.27
CA GLU A 103 9.33 10.79 6.24
C GLU A 103 10.72 10.19 6.47
N LEU A 104 11.36 9.75 5.39
CA LEU A 104 12.71 9.19 5.44
C LEU A 104 13.79 10.27 5.68
N GLN A 105 13.42 11.54 5.62
CA GLN A 105 14.32 12.68 5.76
C GLN A 105 13.57 13.88 6.34
N VAL A 106 14.19 14.58 7.29
CA VAL A 106 13.60 15.78 7.91
C VAL A 106 13.43 16.87 6.84
N ASP A 107 12.25 17.50 6.79
CA ASP A 107 11.84 18.51 5.80
C ASP A 107 11.75 18.03 4.33
N ALA A 108 11.82 16.71 4.08
CA ALA A 108 11.51 16.16 2.76
C ALA A 108 10.02 15.77 2.67
N PRO A 109 9.37 15.95 1.51
CA PRO A 109 8.00 15.50 1.35
C PRO A 109 7.89 13.99 1.62
N PRO A 110 6.86 13.53 2.35
CA PRO A 110 6.73 12.15 2.77
C PRO A 110 6.72 11.22 1.55
N TYR A 111 7.57 10.18 1.58
CA TYR A 111 7.55 9.14 0.56
C TYR A 111 6.41 8.18 0.88
N HIS A 112 5.51 7.95 -0.07
CA HIS A 112 4.51 6.90 0.09
C HIS A 112 5.12 5.56 -0.31
N TYR A 113 5.35 4.70 0.66
CA TYR A 113 5.63 3.29 0.40
C TYR A 113 4.30 2.54 0.48
N SER A 114 3.85 2.03 -0.67
CA SER A 114 2.74 1.09 -0.72
C SER A 114 3.28 -0.30 -0.44
N ASP A 115 2.74 -0.97 0.58
CA ASP A 115 3.10 -2.36 0.92
C ASP A 115 2.86 -3.32 -0.25
N VAL A 116 1.93 -2.95 -1.15
CA VAL A 116 1.66 -3.66 -2.39
C VAL A 116 2.19 -2.83 -3.58
N PRO A 117 3.09 -3.38 -4.42
CA PRO A 117 3.58 -2.69 -5.60
C PRO A 117 2.46 -2.58 -6.64
N GLU A 118 1.77 -1.44 -6.68
CA GLU A 118 0.66 -1.17 -7.59
C GLU A 118 0.90 0.10 -8.43
N TRP A 119 0.36 0.12 -9.65
CA TRP A 119 0.57 1.24 -10.58
C TRP A 119 -0.03 2.56 -10.08
N GLY A 120 -1.12 2.51 -9.30
CA GLY A 120 -1.74 3.70 -8.71
C GLY A 120 -0.81 4.41 -7.72
N ALA A 121 -0.09 3.65 -6.89
CA ALA A 121 0.93 4.17 -5.98
C ALA A 121 2.12 4.78 -6.73
N LEU A 122 2.58 4.12 -7.80
CA LEU A 122 3.64 4.65 -8.65
C LEU A 122 3.25 6.02 -9.24
N LEU A 123 2.02 6.16 -9.74
CA LEU A 123 1.55 7.41 -10.33
C LEU A 123 1.42 8.54 -9.28
N SER A 124 1.01 8.20 -8.06
CA SER A 124 0.89 9.17 -6.96
C SER A 124 2.26 9.73 -6.54
N ASN A 125 3.25 8.85 -6.39
CA ASN A 125 4.62 9.23 -5.98
C ASN A 125 5.31 10.15 -6.99
N VAL A 126 4.98 10.02 -8.27
CA VAL A 126 5.59 10.86 -9.31
C VAL A 126 5.20 12.33 -9.17
N ARG A 127 4.07 12.69 -8.55
CA ARG A 127 3.58 14.07 -8.49
C ARG A 127 4.58 15.08 -7.97
N LEU A 128 5.34 14.71 -6.94
CA LEU A 128 6.36 15.56 -6.33
C LEU A 128 7.51 15.86 -7.29
N TYR A 129 7.79 14.92 -8.18
CA TYR A 129 8.89 14.96 -9.15
C TYR A 129 8.42 15.23 -10.57
N ALA A 130 7.12 15.40 -10.79
CA ALA A 130 6.53 15.47 -12.13
C ALA A 130 7.07 16.64 -12.95
N ARG A 131 7.52 17.73 -12.30
CA ARG A 131 8.17 18.86 -12.99
C ARG A 131 9.63 18.59 -13.36
N SER A 132 10.37 17.90 -12.49
CA SER A 132 11.80 17.66 -12.66
C SER A 132 12.09 16.41 -13.51
N TYR A 133 11.24 15.39 -13.39
CA TYR A 133 11.41 14.05 -13.97
C TYR A 133 10.10 13.58 -14.61
N THR A 134 9.58 14.34 -15.58
CA THR A 134 8.29 14.06 -16.28
C THR A 134 8.17 12.65 -16.84
N TRP A 135 9.26 12.04 -17.30
CA TRP A 135 9.26 10.68 -17.86
C TRP A 135 8.83 9.60 -16.85
N THR A 136 9.01 9.84 -15.56
CA THR A 136 8.62 8.89 -14.51
C THR A 136 7.11 8.69 -14.44
N ALA A 137 6.31 9.68 -14.89
CA ALA A 137 4.86 9.59 -14.96
C ALA A 137 4.39 8.74 -16.14
N PHE A 138 5.19 8.74 -17.22
CA PHE A 138 4.79 8.16 -18.50
C PHE A 138 4.60 6.66 -18.41
N TYR A 139 5.51 5.94 -17.74
CA TYR A 139 5.46 4.48 -17.65
C TYR A 139 4.19 3.94 -16.95
N PRO A 140 3.86 4.35 -15.70
CA PRO A 140 2.64 3.88 -15.06
C PRO A 140 1.38 4.37 -15.78
N ALA A 141 1.38 5.60 -16.31
CA ALA A 141 0.24 6.12 -17.08
C ALA A 141 0.00 5.34 -18.38
N ALA A 142 1.07 5.01 -19.12
CA ALA A 142 1.00 4.20 -20.33
C ALA A 142 0.54 2.76 -20.03
N ALA A 143 0.98 2.18 -18.91
CA ALA A 143 0.53 0.85 -18.47
C ALA A 143 -0.99 0.84 -18.19
N PHE A 144 -1.49 1.82 -17.43
CA PHE A 144 -2.93 1.98 -17.22
C PHE A 144 -3.68 2.20 -18.54
N PHE A 145 -3.21 3.11 -19.38
CA PHE A 145 -3.84 3.41 -20.67
C PHE A 145 -3.96 2.16 -21.54
N LEU A 146 -2.86 1.43 -21.73
CA LEU A 146 -2.84 0.22 -22.56
C LEU A 146 -3.73 -0.89 -21.97
N ALA A 147 -3.73 -1.07 -20.64
CA ALA A 147 -4.55 -2.07 -19.98
C ALA A 147 -6.05 -1.72 -20.10
N ILE A 148 -6.44 -0.49 -19.78
CA ILE A 148 -7.83 -0.02 -19.86
C ILE A 148 -8.32 -0.10 -21.31
N LEU A 149 -7.52 0.37 -22.27
CA LEU A 149 -7.85 0.27 -23.68
C LEU A 149 -8.00 -1.20 -24.12
N GLY A 150 -7.06 -2.05 -23.71
CA GLY A 150 -7.07 -3.47 -24.00
C GLY A 150 -8.34 -4.17 -23.50
N PHE A 151 -8.71 -3.96 -22.23
CA PHE A 151 -9.93 -4.53 -21.65
C PHE A 151 -11.21 -4.00 -22.29
N ASN A 152 -11.27 -2.69 -22.58
CA ASN A 152 -12.43 -2.11 -23.25
C ASN A 152 -12.61 -2.65 -24.68
N LEU A 153 -11.54 -2.68 -25.47
CA LEU A 153 -11.59 -3.22 -26.83
C LEU A 153 -11.90 -4.72 -26.83
N PHE A 154 -11.30 -5.48 -25.92
CA PHE A 154 -11.56 -6.90 -25.75
C PHE A 154 -13.02 -7.17 -25.35
N GLY A 155 -13.53 -6.44 -24.35
CA GLY A 155 -14.91 -6.57 -23.87
C GLY A 155 -15.94 -6.22 -24.94
N GLU A 156 -15.72 -5.13 -25.68
CA GLU A 156 -16.58 -4.74 -26.80
C GLU A 156 -16.51 -5.74 -27.96
N GLY A 157 -15.32 -6.26 -28.27
CA GLY A 157 -15.14 -7.33 -29.25
C GLY A 157 -15.88 -8.60 -28.86
N LEU A 158 -15.78 -9.00 -27.59
CA LEU A 158 -16.46 -10.16 -27.04
C LEU A 158 -17.99 -9.97 -27.03
N ARG A 159 -18.46 -8.78 -26.67
CA ARG A 159 -19.88 -8.41 -26.70
C ARG A 159 -20.46 -8.56 -28.11
N ARG A 160 -19.81 -7.94 -29.11
CA ARG A 160 -20.24 -8.01 -30.52
C ARG A 160 -20.23 -9.45 -31.04
N LEU A 161 -19.23 -10.23 -30.66
CA LEU A 161 -19.15 -11.64 -31.01
C LEU A 161 -20.33 -12.43 -30.42
N MET A 162 -20.69 -12.18 -29.17
CA MET A 162 -21.78 -12.87 -28.49
C MET A 162 -23.16 -12.44 -28.99
N GLU A 163 -23.36 -11.17 -29.35
CA GLU A 163 -24.58 -10.70 -30.00
C GLU A 163 -24.79 -11.39 -31.37
N ARG A 164 -23.71 -11.61 -32.13
CA ARG A 164 -23.75 -12.31 -33.42
C ARG A 164 -23.90 -13.83 -33.30
N LEU A 165 -23.29 -14.45 -32.28
CA LEU A 165 -23.23 -15.90 -32.09
C LEU A 165 -24.24 -16.43 -31.06
N SER A 166 -25.38 -15.76 -30.88
CA SER A 166 -26.36 -16.01 -29.80
C SER A 166 -26.76 -17.49 -29.58
N ALA A 167 -26.61 -18.37 -30.58
CA ALA A 167 -26.88 -19.81 -30.48
C ALA A 167 -25.65 -20.73 -30.28
N GLY A 168 -24.42 -20.24 -30.45
CA GLY A 168 -23.20 -21.07 -30.48
C GLY A 168 -22.33 -21.07 -29.22
N PHE A 169 -22.34 -19.99 -28.44
CA PHE A 169 -21.38 -19.83 -27.32
C PHE A 169 -21.69 -20.73 -26.11
N THR A 170 -22.92 -21.19 -25.94
CA THR A 170 -23.25 -22.23 -24.95
C THR A 170 -22.52 -23.55 -25.23
N ARG A 171 -22.12 -23.82 -26.49
CA ARG A 171 -21.25 -24.96 -26.82
C ARG A 171 -19.78 -24.74 -26.40
N LEU A 172 -19.32 -23.48 -26.35
CA LEU A 172 -18.00 -23.14 -25.83
C LEU A 172 -17.95 -23.28 -24.30
N LEU A 173 -19.06 -23.11 -23.59
CA LEU A 173 -19.19 -23.42 -22.15
C LEU A 173 -19.53 -24.91 -21.90
N ASN A 174 -18.85 -25.82 -22.59
CA ASN A 174 -18.96 -27.25 -22.30
C ASN A 174 -18.17 -27.61 -21.02
N ARG A 175 -18.51 -28.74 -20.38
CA ARG A 175 -17.81 -29.26 -19.19
C ARG A 175 -16.31 -29.39 -19.42
N THR A 176 -15.89 -29.75 -20.64
CA THR A 176 -14.49 -29.86 -21.03
C THR A 176 -13.78 -28.52 -21.07
N THR A 177 -14.42 -27.48 -21.62
CA THR A 177 -13.84 -26.14 -21.69
C THR A 177 -13.78 -25.48 -20.31
N LEU A 178 -14.78 -25.71 -19.47
CA LEU A 178 -14.76 -25.29 -18.07
C LEU A 178 -13.63 -25.99 -17.30
N ALA A 179 -13.50 -27.31 -17.45
CA ALA A 179 -12.41 -28.07 -16.83
C ALA A 179 -11.04 -27.58 -17.32
N LEU A 180 -10.87 -27.33 -18.63
CA LEU A 180 -9.64 -26.79 -19.19
C LEU A 180 -9.33 -25.40 -18.64
N ALA A 181 -10.33 -24.52 -18.57
CA ALA A 181 -10.18 -23.18 -18.01
C ALA A 181 -9.82 -23.23 -16.51
N THR A 182 -10.41 -24.15 -15.75
CA THR A 182 -10.05 -24.39 -14.35
C THR A 182 -8.61 -24.90 -14.24
N VAL A 183 -8.20 -25.87 -15.07
CA VAL A 183 -6.82 -26.37 -15.09
C VAL A 183 -5.84 -25.25 -15.44
N LEU A 184 -6.16 -24.41 -16.43
CA LEU A 184 -5.38 -23.23 -16.78
C LEU A 184 -5.30 -22.23 -15.63
N LEU A 185 -6.41 -21.94 -14.96
CA LEU A 185 -6.44 -21.07 -13.79
C LEU A 185 -5.56 -21.63 -12.66
N VAL A 186 -5.71 -22.91 -12.33
CA VAL A 186 -4.88 -23.58 -11.32
C VAL A 186 -3.41 -23.56 -11.73
N ALA A 187 -3.09 -23.80 -13.01
CA ALA A 187 -1.72 -23.72 -13.51
C ALA A 187 -1.15 -22.30 -13.37
N VAL A 188 -1.91 -21.26 -13.71
CA VAL A 188 -1.50 -19.86 -13.55
C VAL A 188 -1.26 -19.52 -12.08
N VAL A 189 -2.19 -19.88 -11.20
CA VAL A 189 -2.06 -19.67 -9.75
C VAL A 189 -0.84 -20.42 -9.20
N TRP A 190 -0.62 -21.65 -9.65
CA TRP A 190 0.52 -22.46 -9.25
C TRP A 190 1.84 -21.84 -9.73
N VAL A 191 1.92 -21.41 -11.00
CA VAL A 191 3.10 -20.72 -11.56
C VAL A 191 3.36 -19.42 -10.80
N GLN A 192 2.34 -18.63 -10.50
CA GLN A 192 2.49 -17.42 -9.69
C GLN A 192 3.03 -17.74 -8.29
N GLY A 193 2.49 -18.75 -7.61
CA GLY A 193 2.90 -19.13 -6.27
C GLY A 193 4.29 -19.78 -6.17
N ASN A 194 4.88 -20.28 -7.27
CA ASN A 194 6.13 -21.05 -7.23
C ASN A 194 7.27 -20.45 -8.04
N VAL A 195 6.97 -19.76 -9.15
CA VAL A 195 7.97 -19.34 -10.15
C VAL A 195 8.20 -17.83 -10.12
N THR A 196 7.23 -17.03 -9.66
CA THR A 196 7.36 -15.57 -9.67
C THR A 196 8.15 -15.04 -8.47
N PRO A 197 8.67 -13.80 -8.54
CA PRO A 197 9.34 -13.16 -7.40
C PRO A 197 8.52 -13.19 -6.11
N VAL A 198 7.18 -13.19 -6.20
CA VAL A 198 6.28 -13.30 -5.04
C VAL A 198 6.57 -14.58 -4.24
N ALA A 199 6.81 -15.71 -4.91
CA ALA A 199 7.15 -16.98 -4.27
C ALA A 199 8.50 -16.93 -3.53
N TYR A 200 9.46 -16.22 -4.11
CA TYR A 200 10.76 -16.00 -3.50
C TYR A 200 10.65 -15.11 -2.24
N TRP A 201 9.95 -13.98 -2.36
CA TRP A 201 9.76 -13.04 -1.25
C TRP A 201 8.87 -13.59 -0.14
N ALA A 202 7.85 -14.39 -0.46
CA ALA A 202 6.99 -15.03 0.53
C ALA A 202 7.77 -15.97 1.46
N ARG A 203 8.73 -16.73 0.91
CA ARG A 203 9.63 -17.57 1.73
C ARG A 203 10.54 -16.73 2.65
N ASN A 204 11.06 -15.61 2.14
CA ASN A 204 11.86 -14.69 2.95
C ASN A 204 11.02 -14.01 4.05
N ALA A 205 9.78 -13.64 3.75
CA ALA A 205 8.85 -13.06 4.73
C ALA A 205 8.50 -14.07 5.83
N GLN A 206 8.34 -15.35 5.50
CA GLN A 206 8.12 -16.41 6.48
C GLN A 206 9.35 -16.67 7.37
N ALA A 207 10.56 -16.37 6.88
CA ALA A 207 11.78 -16.46 7.67
C ALA A 207 11.96 -15.27 8.64
N PHE A 208 11.15 -14.21 8.52
CA PHE A 208 11.21 -13.07 9.43
C PHE A 208 10.66 -13.43 10.81
N ASP A 209 11.51 -13.36 11.83
CA ASP A 209 11.13 -13.52 13.23
C ASP A 209 10.88 -12.16 13.87
N ALA A 210 9.60 -11.79 14.01
CA ALA A 210 9.19 -10.54 14.65
C ALA A 210 9.64 -10.45 16.12
N SER A 211 9.72 -11.58 16.82
CA SER A 211 10.17 -11.62 18.22
C SER A 211 11.66 -11.34 18.32
N ARG A 212 12.46 -11.87 17.38
CA ARG A 212 13.88 -11.51 17.26
C ARG A 212 14.04 -10.03 16.96
N ALA A 213 13.35 -9.52 15.94
CA ALA A 213 13.44 -8.11 15.57
C ALA A 213 13.10 -7.16 16.75
N LEU A 214 12.07 -7.48 17.53
CA LEU A 214 11.72 -6.70 18.72
C LEU A 214 12.79 -6.76 19.81
N ARG A 215 13.46 -7.91 20.01
CA ARG A 215 14.59 -8.01 20.94
C ARG A 215 15.76 -7.16 20.48
N ASP A 216 16.09 -7.20 19.19
CA ASP A 216 17.18 -6.43 18.60
C ASP A 216 16.90 -4.92 18.73
N ILE A 217 15.66 -4.49 18.46
CA ILE A 217 15.22 -3.10 18.68
C ILE A 217 15.36 -2.73 20.14
N ALA A 218 14.80 -3.53 21.06
CA ALA A 218 14.84 -3.24 22.50
C ALA A 218 16.28 -3.10 23.02
N TYR A 219 17.20 -3.94 22.54
CA TYR A 219 18.63 -3.84 22.86
C TYR A 219 19.25 -2.57 22.29
N LEU A 220 19.03 -2.27 21.00
CA LEU A 220 19.64 -1.12 20.32
C LEU A 220 19.08 0.24 20.79
N THR A 221 17.86 0.26 21.33
CA THR A 221 17.21 1.46 21.88
C THR A 221 17.32 1.54 23.40
N SER A 222 18.02 0.61 24.04
CA SER A 222 18.09 0.58 25.50
C SER A 222 18.82 1.82 26.05
N PRO A 223 18.45 2.33 27.24
CA PRO A 223 19.13 3.47 27.85
C PRO A 223 20.65 3.26 28.01
N GLU A 224 21.08 2.01 28.20
CA GLU A 224 22.48 1.60 28.31
C GLU A 224 23.26 1.76 27.00
N ARG A 225 22.59 2.03 25.86
CA ARG A 225 23.26 2.38 24.59
C ARG A 225 23.58 3.87 24.47
N GLU A 226 23.27 4.69 25.49
CA GLU A 226 23.58 6.12 25.52
C GLU A 226 23.05 6.88 24.28
N GLY A 227 21.94 6.41 23.69
CA GLY A 227 21.39 6.97 22.45
C GLY A 227 22.25 6.77 21.20
N ARG A 228 23.34 5.97 21.26
CA ARG A 228 24.26 5.69 20.15
C ARG A 228 24.86 6.95 19.52
N ALA A 229 25.09 7.98 20.34
CA ALA A 229 25.75 9.21 19.87
C ALA A 229 27.21 8.95 19.48
N LEU A 230 27.75 9.78 18.59
CA LEU A 230 29.13 9.67 18.14
C LEU A 230 30.11 9.77 19.33
N GLY A 231 31.03 8.79 19.43
CA GLY A 231 32.05 8.74 20.46
C GLY A 231 31.60 8.22 21.83
N THR A 232 30.36 7.76 21.99
CA THR A 232 29.91 7.10 23.24
C THR A 232 30.25 5.60 23.24
N SER A 233 30.37 5.03 24.43
CA SER A 233 30.60 3.58 24.58
C SER A 233 29.41 2.77 24.05
N GLY A 234 28.20 3.31 24.20
CA GLY A 234 26.98 2.69 23.70
C GLY A 234 26.91 2.55 22.17
N LEU A 235 27.52 3.46 21.40
CA LEU A 235 27.64 3.31 19.94
C LEU A 235 28.54 2.12 19.58
N GLU A 236 29.68 1.99 20.25
CA GLU A 236 30.62 0.89 20.03
C GLU A 236 30.00 -0.46 20.40
N GLN A 237 29.32 -0.54 21.55
CA GLN A 237 28.63 -1.76 21.96
C GLN A 237 27.48 -2.12 21.00
N ALA A 238 26.75 -1.14 20.46
CA ALA A 238 25.72 -1.38 19.45
C ALA A 238 26.33 -1.91 18.14
N ALA A 239 27.46 -1.35 17.72
CA ALA A 239 28.19 -1.82 16.54
C ALA A 239 28.68 -3.26 16.72
N GLN A 240 29.25 -3.59 17.89
CA GLN A 240 29.68 -4.95 18.23
C GLN A 240 28.51 -5.94 18.25
N TYR A 241 27.38 -5.54 18.82
CA TYR A 241 26.18 -6.37 18.79
C TYR A 241 25.71 -6.67 17.37
N ILE A 242 25.64 -5.66 16.50
CA ILE A 242 25.26 -5.82 15.09
C ILE A 242 26.25 -6.75 14.36
N ALA A 243 27.55 -6.57 14.59
CA ALA A 243 28.58 -7.46 14.03
C ALA A 243 28.38 -8.92 14.49
N GLY A 244 28.09 -9.14 15.77
CA GLY A 244 27.77 -10.48 16.29
C GLY A 244 26.49 -11.06 15.68
N GLN A 245 25.48 -10.24 15.37
CA GLN A 245 24.29 -10.69 14.63
C GLN A 245 24.62 -11.09 13.19
N TYR A 246 25.56 -10.40 12.53
CA TYR A 246 26.03 -10.75 11.20
C TYR A 246 26.83 -12.06 11.19
N GLU A 247 27.73 -12.23 12.15
CA GLU A 247 28.48 -13.47 12.33
C GLU A 247 27.54 -14.65 12.61
N ALA A 248 26.58 -14.50 13.53
CA ALA A 248 25.59 -15.52 13.83
C ALA A 248 24.68 -15.85 12.63
N ALA A 249 24.52 -14.92 11.69
CA ALA A 249 23.81 -15.14 10.44
C ALA A 249 24.70 -15.79 9.35
N GLY A 250 25.98 -16.03 9.62
CA GLY A 250 26.94 -16.61 8.67
C GLY A 250 27.41 -15.64 7.59
N LEU A 251 27.26 -14.32 7.80
CA LEU A 251 27.76 -13.32 6.85
C LEU A 251 29.28 -13.26 6.92
N GLN A 252 29.93 -13.22 5.77
CA GLN A 252 31.38 -13.08 5.70
C GLN A 252 31.79 -11.63 6.03
N ALA A 253 32.77 -11.49 6.92
CA ALA A 253 33.39 -10.20 7.20
C ALA A 253 34.18 -9.69 5.97
N ALA A 254 34.21 -8.37 5.78
CA ALA A 254 34.84 -7.74 4.62
C ALA A 254 36.27 -7.26 4.93
N GLY A 255 37.14 -7.21 3.92
CA GLY A 255 38.54 -6.75 4.07
C GLY A 255 39.38 -7.06 2.83
N GLU A 256 40.47 -6.31 2.62
CA GLU A 256 41.41 -6.58 1.54
C GLU A 256 42.36 -7.74 1.94
N PRO A 257 42.57 -8.74 1.06
CA PRO A 257 43.50 -9.82 1.34
C PRO A 257 44.93 -9.28 1.54
N GLY A 258 45.46 -9.37 2.75
CA GLY A 258 46.86 -9.03 3.07
C GLY A 258 47.08 -7.77 3.92
N GLU A 259 46.04 -6.97 4.21
CA GLU A 259 46.14 -5.76 5.04
C GLU A 259 45.58 -5.90 6.47
N GLY A 260 45.05 -7.06 6.86
CA GLY A 260 44.55 -7.33 8.22
C GLY A 260 43.38 -8.30 8.26
N ASP A 261 42.96 -8.67 9.47
CA ASP A 261 41.85 -9.58 9.72
C ASP A 261 40.54 -9.08 9.06
N PHE A 262 39.78 -10.01 8.47
CA PHE A 262 38.44 -9.71 7.96
C PHE A 262 37.58 -9.12 9.08
N THR A 263 36.93 -7.98 8.83
CA THR A 263 36.21 -7.24 9.86
C THR A 263 34.80 -6.85 9.40
N TYR A 264 33.87 -6.77 10.35
CA TYR A 264 32.54 -6.19 10.10
C TYR A 264 32.53 -4.67 10.23
N PHE A 265 33.65 -4.07 10.64
CA PHE A 265 33.75 -2.65 10.94
C PHE A 265 34.43 -1.88 9.81
N GLN A 266 33.87 -0.72 9.49
CA GLN A 266 34.53 0.28 8.64
C GLN A 266 34.73 1.56 9.44
N THR A 267 35.99 1.91 9.72
CA THR A 267 36.31 3.14 10.45
C THR A 267 36.37 4.33 9.50
N ARG A 268 35.62 5.39 9.84
CA ARG A 268 35.64 6.67 9.13
C ARG A 268 35.88 7.77 10.15
N HIS A 269 36.78 8.70 9.82
CA HIS A 269 37.05 9.86 10.66
C HIS A 269 36.12 11.00 10.26
N TYR A 270 35.24 11.41 11.17
CA TYR A 270 34.35 12.55 11.00
C TYR A 270 34.58 13.55 12.12
N THR A 271 34.64 14.83 11.78
CA THR A 271 34.55 15.91 12.76
C THR A 271 33.09 16.18 13.03
N PHE A 272 32.66 16.07 14.29
CA PHE A 272 31.30 16.39 14.71
C PHE A 272 31.32 17.43 15.82
N LEU A 273 30.23 18.19 15.93
CA LEU A 273 30.04 19.19 16.99
C LEU A 273 29.31 18.52 18.16
N ARG A 274 29.73 18.84 19.38
CA ARG A 274 29.04 18.47 20.61
C ARG A 274 28.57 19.75 21.29
N LEU A 275 27.43 19.67 21.97
CA LEU A 275 26.98 20.74 22.84
C LEU A 275 27.91 20.82 24.05
N ASP A 276 28.45 22.01 24.29
CA ASP A 276 29.27 22.30 25.48
C ASP A 276 28.41 22.32 26.75
N GLU A 277 27.16 22.78 26.63
CA GLU A 277 26.17 22.84 27.70
C GLU A 277 24.77 22.49 27.20
N VAL A 278 23.91 22.05 28.12
CA VAL A 278 22.50 21.74 27.81
C VAL A 278 21.76 23.06 27.56
N PRO A 279 21.11 23.25 26.40
CA PRO A 279 20.35 24.46 26.15
C PRO A 279 19.18 24.55 27.12
N ILE A 280 18.83 25.77 27.53
CA ILE A 280 17.70 26.03 28.43
C ILE A 280 16.58 26.67 27.61
N LEU A 281 15.38 26.09 27.69
CA LEU A 281 14.17 26.69 27.14
C LEU A 281 13.24 27.11 28.28
N ASP A 282 12.96 28.41 28.35
CA ASP A 282 12.01 29.00 29.29
C ASP A 282 10.87 29.66 28.51
N LEU A 283 9.62 29.30 28.84
CA LEU A 283 8.42 29.86 28.22
C LEU A 283 7.98 31.19 28.86
N GLY A 284 8.53 31.54 30.04
CA GLY A 284 8.21 32.77 30.75
C GLY A 284 6.76 32.85 31.23
N ASP A 285 6.02 31.74 31.22
CA ASP A 285 4.62 31.62 31.63
C ASP A 285 4.46 31.25 33.12
N GLY A 286 5.58 31.06 33.83
CA GLY A 286 5.59 30.60 35.22
C GLY A 286 5.21 29.13 35.39
N GLY A 287 5.16 28.36 34.30
CA GLY A 287 4.92 26.92 34.30
C GLY A 287 6.08 26.11 34.88
N PRO A 288 5.92 24.78 35.01
CA PRO A 288 7.01 23.90 35.42
C PRO A 288 8.17 23.98 34.41
N PRO A 289 9.43 23.87 34.86
CA PRO A 289 10.57 23.91 33.96
C PRO A 289 10.52 22.76 32.96
N LEU A 290 10.80 23.06 31.70
CA LEU A 290 10.83 22.05 30.64
C LEU A 290 12.08 21.16 30.78
N THR A 291 11.91 19.88 30.48
CA THR A 291 12.98 18.88 30.55
C THR A 291 13.59 18.65 29.17
N TYR A 292 14.90 18.88 29.06
CA TYR A 292 15.65 18.63 27.83
C TYR A 292 15.55 17.16 27.41
N ARG A 293 15.37 16.91 26.10
CA ARG A 293 15.08 15.63 25.42
C ARG A 293 13.73 14.97 25.75
N THR A 294 12.91 15.59 26.60
CA THR A 294 11.54 15.16 26.85
C THR A 294 10.56 16.15 26.23
N ASP A 295 10.70 17.43 26.59
CA ASP A 295 9.79 18.49 26.17
C ASP A 295 10.37 19.31 25.00
N TYR A 296 11.69 19.40 24.91
CA TYR A 296 12.41 20.09 23.84
C TYR A 296 13.79 19.46 23.61
N ALA A 297 14.32 19.60 22.41
CA ALA A 297 15.66 19.11 22.08
C ALA A 297 16.36 20.07 21.11
N ALA A 298 17.70 20.08 21.14
CA ALA A 298 18.47 20.81 20.15
C ALA A 298 18.30 20.15 18.78
N TYR A 299 17.99 20.97 17.77
CA TYR A 299 17.95 20.54 16.38
C TYR A 299 19.19 21.02 15.66
N ALA A 300 19.91 20.11 14.99
CA ALA A 300 21.09 20.45 14.21
C ALA A 300 20.67 20.91 12.81
N GLY A 301 20.56 22.23 12.62
CA GLY A 301 20.33 22.86 11.32
C GLY A 301 21.63 23.15 10.53
N PRO A 302 21.52 23.62 9.27
CA PRO A 302 22.67 24.05 8.49
C PRO A 302 23.39 25.26 9.11
N ASP A 303 22.66 26.08 9.87
CA ASP A 303 23.17 27.27 10.54
C ASP A 303 23.74 26.91 11.92
N ARG A 304 24.99 27.34 12.16
CA ARG A 304 25.70 27.14 13.43
C ARG A 304 25.58 28.41 14.27
N GLY A 305 24.85 28.36 15.38
CA GLY A 305 24.69 29.51 16.27
C GLY A 305 24.80 29.12 17.74
N THR A 306 25.64 29.86 18.47
CA THR A 306 25.60 29.95 19.94
C THR A 306 25.01 31.31 20.29
N GLY A 307 24.01 31.38 21.16
CA GLY A 307 23.47 32.66 21.60
C GLY A 307 22.15 32.53 22.34
N GLU A 308 21.73 33.61 22.98
CA GLU A 308 20.42 33.73 23.60
C GLU A 308 19.43 34.35 22.61
N GLY A 309 18.27 33.72 22.44
CA GLY A 309 17.18 34.22 21.63
C GLY A 309 15.93 34.43 22.47
N LYS A 310 15.25 35.56 22.29
CA LYS A 310 13.91 35.80 22.84
C LYS A 310 12.96 36.05 21.68
N GLY A 311 11.87 35.31 21.63
CA GLY A 311 10.89 35.42 20.56
C GLY A 311 9.53 34.90 20.97
N PRO A 312 8.46 35.30 20.26
CA PRO A 312 7.14 34.73 20.49
C PRO A 312 7.14 33.24 20.13
N VAL A 313 6.69 32.40 21.06
CA VAL A 313 6.47 30.97 20.80
C VAL A 313 5.07 30.81 20.24
N VAL A 314 4.96 30.17 19.07
CA VAL A 314 3.67 29.81 18.47
C VAL A 314 3.47 28.33 18.65
N TRP A 315 2.41 27.95 19.37
CA TRP A 315 2.02 26.55 19.48
C TRP A 315 1.30 26.12 18.20
N VAL A 316 1.82 25.06 17.56
CA VAL A 316 1.21 24.44 16.38
C VAL A 316 0.85 23.01 16.76
N GLY A 317 -0.40 22.77 17.16
CA GLY A 317 -0.89 21.43 17.45
C GLY A 317 -1.69 20.84 16.30
N LEU A 318 -1.46 19.56 16.05
CA LEU A 318 -2.26 18.72 15.16
C LEU A 318 -3.40 18.08 15.98
N GLY A 319 -4.45 18.85 16.30
CA GLY A 319 -5.61 18.38 17.07
C GLY A 319 -6.60 19.48 17.42
N GLU A 320 -7.75 19.14 18.03
CA GLU A 320 -8.70 20.15 18.52
C GLU A 320 -8.05 21.03 19.60
N VAL A 321 -7.90 22.31 19.26
CA VAL A 321 -7.38 23.33 20.17
C VAL A 321 -8.44 23.61 21.23
N ARG A 322 -8.29 23.04 22.44
CA ARG A 322 -9.03 23.55 23.61
C ARG A 322 -8.43 24.89 23.98
N GLN A 323 -9.11 25.98 23.62
CA GLN A 323 -8.76 27.32 24.08
C GLN A 323 -8.85 27.37 25.61
N GLN A 324 -7.72 27.24 26.29
CA GLN A 324 -7.58 27.80 27.63
C GLN A 324 -7.01 29.21 27.47
N SER A 325 -7.83 30.19 27.81
CA SER A 325 -7.47 31.61 27.81
C SER A 325 -6.41 31.86 28.89
N PHE A 326 -5.16 32.12 28.48
CA PHE A 326 -4.13 32.62 29.39
C PHE A 326 -4.14 34.15 29.36
N THR A 327 -4.51 34.74 30.49
CA THR A 327 -4.49 36.19 30.69
C THR A 327 -3.07 36.61 31.07
N THR A 328 -2.30 37.15 30.12
CA THR A 328 -1.03 37.82 30.44
C THR A 328 -1.30 39.17 31.10
N SER A 329 -1.07 39.26 32.41
CA SER A 329 -0.95 40.53 33.14
C SER A 329 0.41 41.15 32.83
N ARG A 330 0.43 42.24 32.06
CA ARG A 330 1.59 43.14 31.97
C ARG A 330 1.53 44.12 33.14
N THR A 331 2.56 44.11 33.99
CA THR A 331 2.90 45.25 34.85
C THR A 331 4.27 45.77 34.41
N LEU A 332 4.37 47.10 34.28
CA LEU A 332 5.51 47.86 33.74
C LEU A 332 6.81 47.69 34.53
#